data_AF-A0A7V9PD19-F1
#
_entry.id   AF-A0A7V9PD19-F1
#
_cell.length_a   1.000
_cell.length_b   1.000
_cell.length_c   1.000
_cell.angle_alpha   90.00
_cell.angle_beta   90.00
_cell.angle_gamma   90.00
#
_symmetry.space_group_name_H-M   'P 1'
#
loop_
_entity.id
_entity.type
_entity.pdbx_description
1 polymer ?
#
loop_
_entity_poly.entity_id
_entity_poly.type
_entity_poly.pdbx_seq_one_letter_code
_entity_poly.pdbx_strand_id
1 'polypeptide(L)' 'MDESFEGHAASFRPDLIGGLRLWTGPDSYVEVGYFTSEADAREGEKKEPPPELAAEMGTFKELMANVEFLDLRDPWLF' A
#
# COMPACT_ATOMS: atom_id res chain seq x y z
N MET A 1 -12.15 -3.61 2.24
CA MET A 1 -10.75 -3.17 2.14
C MET A 1 -10.18 -3.18 0.73
N ASP A 2 -9.61 -4.28 0.21
CA ASP A 2 -8.88 -4.24 -1.08
C ASP A 2 -9.76 -3.71 -2.25
N GLU A 3 -10.98 -4.23 -2.41
CA GLU A 3 -11.93 -3.78 -3.45
C GLU A 3 -12.34 -2.28 -3.29
N SER A 4 -12.47 -1.80 -2.05
CA SER A 4 -12.78 -0.39 -1.78
C SER A 4 -11.59 0.53 -2.09
N PHE A 5 -10.37 0.05 -1.79
CA PHE A 5 -9.14 0.77 -2.08
C PHE A 5 -8.89 0.88 -3.58
N GLU A 6 -9.05 -0.22 -4.35
CA GLU A 6 -8.84 -0.23 -5.80
C GLU A 6 -9.64 0.85 -6.54
N GLY A 7 -10.91 1.04 -6.17
CA GLY A 7 -11.77 2.06 -6.79
C GLY A 7 -11.28 3.50 -6.60
N HIS A 8 -10.47 3.76 -5.57
CA HIS A 8 -9.98 5.11 -5.21
C HIS A 8 -8.46 5.26 -5.41
N ALA A 9 -7.72 4.15 -5.58
CA ALA A 9 -6.26 4.11 -5.60
C ALA A 9 -5.66 5.05 -6.65
N ALA A 10 -6.14 5.00 -7.89
CA ALA A 10 -5.61 5.83 -8.97
C ALA A 10 -5.74 7.35 -8.73
N SER A 11 -6.82 7.76 -8.06
CA SER A 11 -7.07 9.18 -7.74
C SER A 11 -6.32 9.62 -6.48
N PHE A 12 -6.22 8.75 -5.48
CA PHE A 12 -5.63 9.05 -4.18
C PHE A 12 -4.10 8.91 -4.18
N ARG A 13 -3.61 7.82 -4.77
CA ARG A 13 -2.20 7.43 -4.90
C ARG A 13 -1.82 7.25 -6.39
N PRO A 14 -1.83 8.33 -7.19
CA PRO A 14 -1.40 8.26 -8.59
C PRO A 14 0.07 7.86 -8.75
N ASP A 15 0.85 7.95 -7.68
CA ASP A 15 2.23 7.49 -7.58
C ASP A 15 2.36 5.96 -7.51
N LEU A 16 1.33 5.24 -7.04
CA LEU A 16 1.29 3.78 -6.95
C LEU A 16 0.86 3.19 -8.31
N ILE A 17 1.80 2.54 -8.99
CA ILE A 17 1.56 1.85 -10.27
C ILE A 17 0.72 0.59 -10.05
N GLY A 18 0.96 -0.09 -8.93
CA GLY A 18 0.25 -1.31 -8.53
C GLY A 18 1.04 -2.07 -7.47
N GLY A 19 0.55 -3.25 -7.10
CA GLY A 19 1.22 -4.09 -6.13
C GLY A 19 0.95 -5.58 -6.30
N LEU A 20 1.72 -6.37 -5.58
CA LEU A 20 1.57 -7.82 -5.50
C LEU A 20 1.56 -8.22 -4.02
N ARG A 21 0.48 -8.88 -3.59
CA ARG A 21 0.39 -9.47 -2.26
C ARG A 21 0.53 -10.99 -2.36
N LEU A 22 1.44 -11.56 -1.57
CA LEU A 22 1.62 -12.99 -1.42
C LEU A 22 1.31 -13.38 0.02
N TRP A 23 0.33 -14.27 0.20
CA TRP A 23 0.04 -14.86 1.50
C TRP A 23 1.12 -15.89 1.85
N THR A 24 1.76 -15.71 3.00
CA THR A 24 2.81 -16.62 3.53
C THR A 24 2.28 -17.55 4.61
N GLY A 25 1.03 -17.36 5.04
CA GLY A 25 0.32 -18.15 6.04
C GLY A 25 -1.13 -17.69 6.19
N PRO A 26 -1.90 -18.27 7.13
CA PRO A 26 -3.30 -17.89 7.37
C PRO A 26 -3.47 -16.41 7.73
N ASP A 27 -2.52 -15.86 8.48
CA ASP A 27 -2.56 -14.51 9.03
C ASP A 27 -1.31 -13.69 8.67
N SER A 28 -0.56 -14.10 7.64
CA SER A 28 0.68 -13.42 7.24
C SER A 28 0.78 -13.27 5.74
N TYR A 29 1.32 -12.14 5.30
CA TYR A 29 1.57 -11.85 3.90
C TYR A 29 2.84 -11.02 3.72
N VAL A 30 3.34 -11.00 2.48
CA VAL A 30 4.32 -10.03 2.00
C VAL A 30 3.67 -9.27 0.86
N GLU A 31 3.84 -7.96 0.84
CA GLU A 31 3.32 -7.10 -0.22
C GLU A 31 4.43 -6.24 -0.82
N VAL A 32 4.43 -6.14 -2.14
CA VAL A 32 5.34 -5.29 -2.90
C VAL A 32 4.51 -4.25 -3.63
N GLY A 33 4.76 -2.98 -3.34
CA GLY A 33 4.20 -1.84 -4.08
C GLY A 33 5.21 -1.27 -5.07
N TYR A 34 4.76 -0.99 -6.29
CA TYR A 34 5.57 -0.36 -7.34
C TYR A 34 5.16 1.10 -7.50
N PHE A 35 6.13 2.00 -7.49
CA PHE A 35 5.89 3.44 -7.54
C PHE A 35 6.56 4.11 -8.73
N THR A 36 6.03 5.25 -9.16
CA THR A 36 6.64 6.09 -10.21
C THR A 36 8.01 6.62 -9.81
N SER A 37 8.18 7.00 -8.53
CA SER A 37 9.45 7.36 -7.92
C SER A 37 9.40 7.27 -6.39
N GLU A 38 10.56 7.15 -5.74
CA GLU A 38 10.65 7.20 -4.26
C GLU A 38 10.13 8.55 -3.72
N ALA A 39 10.44 9.66 -4.40
CA ALA A 39 10.00 10.99 -3.98
C ALA A 39 8.47 11.11 -4.02
N ASP A 40 7.82 10.65 -5.10
CA ASP A 40 6.36 10.70 -5.22
C ASP A 40 5.68 9.79 -4.19
N ALA A 41 6.26 8.61 -3.91
CA ALA A 41 5.75 7.72 -2.87
C ALA A 41 5.77 8.37 -1.49
N ARG A 42 6.88 9.02 -1.12
CA ARG A 42 7.01 9.73 0.18
C ARG A 42 6.08 10.93 0.31
N GLU A 43 5.78 11.64 -0.78
CA GLU A 43 4.75 12.68 -0.75
C GLU A 43 3.33 12.09 -0.69
N GLY A 44 3.09 10.96 -1.38
CA GLY A 44 1.83 10.23 -1.35
C GLY A 44 1.47 9.66 0.03
N GLU A 45 2.44 9.15 0.78
CA GLU A 45 2.28 8.62 2.14
C GLU A 45 1.79 9.65 3.16
N LYS A 46 2.05 10.94 2.93
CA LYS A 46 1.61 12.03 3.81
C LYS A 46 0.14 12.38 3.63
N LYS A 47 -0.51 11.90 2.56
CA LYS A 47 -1.90 12.23 2.26
C LYS A 47 -2.85 11.46 3.18
N GLU A 48 -3.88 12.15 3.65
CA GLU A 48 -4.93 11.49 4.42
C GLU A 48 -5.83 10.66 3.51
N PRO A 49 -6.20 9.43 3.92
CA PRO A 49 -7.08 8.58 3.14
C PRO A 49 -8.49 9.19 3.00
N PRO A 50 -9.16 8.97 1.86
CA PRO A 50 -10.53 9.41 1.65
C PRO A 50 -11.49 8.97 2.77
N PRO A 51 -12.56 9.73 3.06
CA PRO A 51 -13.51 9.40 4.13
C PRO A 51 -14.14 8.01 4.03
N GLU A 52 -14.37 7.51 2.80
CA GLU A 52 -14.87 6.16 2.57
C GLU A 52 -13.88 5.06 3.00
N LEU A 53 -12.57 5.33 2.91
CA LEU A 53 -11.51 4.44 3.38
C LEU A 53 -11.18 4.68 4.86
N ALA A 54 -11.55 5.85 5.40
CA ALA A 54 -11.31 6.19 6.79
C ALA A 54 -12.11 5.34 7.79
N ALA A 55 -13.26 4.80 7.38
CA ALA A 55 -14.05 3.89 8.21
C ALA A 55 -13.34 2.55 8.48
N GLU A 56 -12.48 2.11 7.55
CA GLU A 56 -11.70 0.87 7.66
C GLU A 56 -10.29 1.12 8.23
N MET A 57 -9.91 2.38 8.47
CA MET A 57 -8.59 2.77 9.01
C MET A 57 -8.27 2.16 10.38
N GLY A 58 -9.27 1.91 11.23
CA GLY A 58 -9.06 1.31 12.55
C GLY A 58 -8.45 -0.08 12.43
N THR A 59 -9.11 -0.95 11.67
CA THR A 59 -8.64 -2.30 11.35
C THR A 59 -7.32 -2.27 10.57
N PHE A 60 -7.16 -1.32 9.64
CA PHE A 60 -5.91 -1.18 8.90
C PHE A 60 -4.74 -0.79 9.80
N LYS A 61 -4.92 0.14 10.73
CA LYS A 61 -3.87 0.54 11.68
C LYS A 61 -3.41 -0.62 12.55
N GLU A 62 -4.33 -1.48 12.97
CA GLU A 62 -3.98 -2.70 13.72
C GLU A 62 -3.18 -3.69 12.86
N LEU A 63 -3.57 -3.89 11.60
CA LEU A 63 -2.83 -4.70 10.64
C LEU A 63 -1.42 -4.15 10.35
N MET A 64 -1.28 -2.82 10.27
CA MET A 64 -0.01 -2.15 9.98
C MET A 64 0.91 -2.02 11.19
N ALA A 65 0.43 -2.30 12.41
CA ALA A 65 1.19 -2.08 13.64
C ALA A 65 2.48 -2.92 13.74
N ASN A 66 2.55 -4.05 13.02
CA ASN A 66 3.68 -4.98 13.02
C ASN A 66 4.32 -5.16 11.63
N VAL A 67 4.13 -4.20 10.72
CA VAL A 67 4.68 -4.28 9.36
C VAL A 67 6.10 -3.73 9.30
N GLU A 68 7.00 -4.49 8.68
CA GLU A 68 8.32 -4.01 8.28
C GLU A 68 8.27 -3.50 6.84
N PHE A 69 8.85 -2.31 6.61
CA PHE A 69 8.94 -1.71 5.28
C PHE A 69 10.36 -1.78 4.75
N LEU A 70 10.51 -2.28 3.52
CA LEU A 70 11.79 -2.44 2.84
C LEU A 70 11.77 -1.65 1.53
N ASP A 71 12.69 -0.69 1.38
CA ASP A 71 12.87 0.06 0.14
C ASP A 71 13.73 -0.75 -0.86
N LEU A 72 13.09 -1.34 -1.88
CA LEU A 72 13.77 -2.06 -2.95
C LEU A 72 14.13 -1.14 -4.11
N ARG A 73 15.34 -0.56 -4.09
CA ARG A 73 15.81 0.40 -5.12
C ARG A 73 16.31 -0.24 -6.42
N ASP A 74 16.71 -1.51 -6.38
CA ASP A 74 17.20 -2.26 -7.54
C ASP A 74 16.59 -3.68 -7.55
N PRO A 75 15.27 -3.81 -7.81
CA PRO A 75 14.60 -5.10 -7.79
C PRO A 75 14.83 -5.87 -9.10
N TRP A 76 14.95 -7.20 -9.02
CA TRP A 76 14.97 -8.06 -10.20
C TRP A 76 13.56 -8.59 -10.49
N LEU A 77 13.02 -8.29 -11.68
CA LEU A 77 11.60 -8.51 -12.04
C LEU A 77 11.40 -9.55 -13.15
N PHE A 78 12.32 -10.52 -13.27
CA PHE A 78 12.39 -11.50 -14.37
C PHE A 78 11.09 -12.24 -14.69
#